data_AF-A0A959J7M7-F1
#
_entry.id   AF-A0A959J7M7-F1
#
_cell.length_a   1.000
_cell.length_b   1.000
_cell.length_c   1.000
_cell.angle_alpha   90.00
_cell.angle_beta   90.00
_cell.angle_gamma   90.00
#
_symmetry.space_group_name_H-M   'P 1'
#
loop_
_entity.id
_entity.type
_entity.pdbx_description
1 polymer ?
#
loop_
_entity_poly.entity_id
_entity_poly.type
_entity_poly.pdbx_seq_one_letter_code
_entity_poly.pdbx_strand_id
1 'polypeptide(L)'
;MYNEISYQEIRAYLLGQLTPEQVKDFEKKLKVDPELAKEVEIQRELLPALERLKERELQANFQEWKKELEDDNEPPRGSWFRWYYPVITLIIVIIGSLYFNWKNNNTPTLTGESEIPPPDTTSIQVPPPNKSDSLIEKDPSIIPPKNNSKSPPKTNTLSKDSLQIVAVRNLAEDLIASIDLPKVSKVRGGKEEDAWKTPTMEADTATKLKDYEKALEILNNTTPNIPKAHLYSRLAFLYSKTKDYETAILSYKEYMKEDFDVTKTNWELALYYLASYPYYEKEFWETIDLILRVPNHPHYADAEKLVSELQEIGIER
;
A
#
# COMPACT_ATOMS: atom_id res chain seq x y z
N MET A 1 -17.94 -25.71 3.14
CA MET A 1 -16.62 -25.06 3.20
C MET A 1 -16.50 -24.24 1.93
N TYR A 2 -16.75 -22.95 2.00
CA TYR A 2 -16.39 -22.06 0.90
C TYR A 2 -14.86 -22.02 0.83
N ASN A 3 -14.28 -22.33 -0.33
CA ASN A 3 -12.87 -22.09 -0.53
C ASN A 3 -12.70 -20.57 -0.54
N GLU A 4 -12.22 -20.00 0.56
CA GLU A 4 -11.59 -18.67 0.57
C GLU A 4 -10.36 -18.77 -0.35
N ILE A 5 -10.58 -18.74 -1.66
CA ILE A 5 -9.51 -18.37 -2.58
C ILE A 5 -9.17 -16.94 -2.16
N SER A 6 -8.01 -16.79 -1.53
CA SER A 6 -7.67 -15.52 -0.91
C SER A 6 -7.59 -14.47 -2.02
N TYR A 7 -8.22 -13.31 -1.80
CA TYR A 7 -8.05 -12.09 -2.57
C TYR A 7 -6.60 -11.87 -3.07
N GLN A 8 -5.61 -12.22 -2.24
CA GLN A 8 -4.20 -12.14 -2.59
C GLN A 8 -3.81 -13.01 -3.80
N GLU A 9 -4.43 -14.17 -4.00
CA GLU A 9 -4.20 -15.05 -5.15
C GLU A 9 -4.74 -14.40 -6.43
N ILE A 10 -5.92 -13.78 -6.39
CA ILE A 10 -6.49 -13.02 -7.52
C ILE A 10 -5.58 -11.83 -7.86
N ARG A 11 -5.18 -11.06 -6.85
CA ARG A 11 -4.32 -9.89 -7.02
C ARG A 11 -2.95 -10.29 -7.57
N ALA A 12 -2.34 -11.33 -7.01
CA ALA A 12 -1.07 -11.86 -7.52
C ALA A 12 -1.21 -12.36 -8.97
N TYR A 13 -2.34 -12.98 -9.33
CA TYR A 13 -2.62 -13.37 -10.71
C TYR A 13 -2.70 -12.16 -11.65
N LEU A 14 -3.48 -11.14 -11.28
CA LEU A 14 -3.65 -9.92 -12.09
C LEU A 14 -2.37 -9.09 -12.22
N LEU A 15 -1.52 -9.10 -11.18
CA LEU A 15 -0.21 -8.43 -11.17
C LEU A 15 0.90 -9.27 -11.81
N GLY A 16 0.62 -10.49 -12.27
CA GLY A 16 1.63 -11.37 -12.86
C GLY A 16 2.69 -11.87 -11.86
N GLN A 17 2.36 -11.93 -10.58
CA GLN A 17 3.25 -12.33 -9.48
C GLN A 17 3.18 -13.84 -9.17
N LEU A 18 2.21 -14.57 -9.72
CA LEU A 18 2.12 -16.02 -9.58
C LEU A 18 3.17 -16.74 -10.43
N THR A 19 3.70 -17.84 -9.91
CA THR A 19 4.57 -18.74 -10.70
C THR A 19 3.80 -19.42 -11.84
N PRO A 20 4.47 -19.88 -12.91
CA PRO A 20 3.78 -20.53 -14.04
C PRO A 20 2.93 -21.76 -13.65
N GLU A 21 3.31 -22.48 -12.59
CA GLU A 21 2.52 -23.60 -12.06
C GLU A 21 1.25 -23.10 -11.36
N GLN A 22 1.38 -22.09 -10.49
CA GLN A 22 0.25 -21.46 -9.82
C GLN A 22 -0.73 -20.81 -10.79
N VAL A 23 -0.23 -20.16 -11.86
CA VAL A 23 -1.06 -19.61 -12.93
C VAL A 23 -1.92 -20.71 -13.58
N LYS A 24 -1.31 -21.85 -13.94
CA LYS A 24 -2.06 -22.97 -14.54
C LYS A 24 -3.12 -23.52 -13.60
N ASP A 25 -2.84 -23.61 -12.31
CA ASP A 25 -3.81 -24.10 -11.34
C ASP A 25 -4.91 -23.08 -11.08
N PHE A 26 -4.59 -21.79 -11.03
CA PHE A 26 -5.56 -20.72 -10.91
C PHE A 26 -6.49 -20.65 -12.14
N GLU A 27 -5.96 -20.80 -13.35
CA GLU A 27 -6.77 -20.89 -14.58
C GLU A 27 -7.68 -22.12 -14.62
N LYS A 28 -7.27 -23.25 -14.03
CA LYS A 28 -8.17 -24.38 -13.84
C LYS A 28 -9.30 -24.02 -12.87
N LYS A 29 -9.00 -23.34 -11.75
CA LYS A 29 -10.02 -22.86 -10.80
C LYS A 29 -11.02 -21.92 -11.52
N LEU A 30 -10.54 -20.98 -12.33
CA LEU A 30 -11.40 -20.05 -13.11
C LEU A 30 -12.34 -20.76 -14.09
N LYS A 31 -11.95 -21.91 -14.64
CA LYS A 31 -12.82 -22.70 -15.54
C LYS A 31 -13.89 -23.48 -14.79
N VAL A 32 -13.61 -23.86 -13.54
CA VAL A 32 -14.52 -24.65 -12.71
C VAL A 32 -15.49 -23.76 -11.95
N ASP A 33 -15.02 -22.58 -11.53
CA ASP A 33 -15.76 -21.65 -10.68
C ASP A 33 -16.10 -20.34 -11.44
N PRO A 34 -17.34 -20.19 -11.94
CA PRO A 34 -17.76 -18.98 -12.64
C PRO A 34 -17.91 -17.76 -11.71
N GLU A 35 -18.10 -17.94 -10.40
CA GLU A 35 -18.14 -16.82 -9.46
C GLU A 35 -16.75 -16.22 -9.30
N LEU A 36 -15.73 -17.06 -9.15
CA LEU A 36 -14.33 -16.61 -9.13
C LEU A 36 -13.96 -15.85 -10.40
N ALA A 37 -14.39 -16.35 -11.58
CA ALA A 37 -14.13 -15.67 -12.84
C ALA A 37 -14.71 -14.25 -12.89
N LYS A 38 -15.92 -14.07 -12.36
CA LYS A 38 -16.57 -12.76 -12.24
C LYS A 38 -15.83 -11.84 -11.27
N GLU A 39 -15.33 -12.36 -10.16
CA GLU A 39 -14.54 -11.58 -9.19
C GLU A 39 -13.21 -11.09 -9.80
N VAL A 40 -12.50 -11.97 -10.53
CA VAL A 40 -11.29 -11.59 -11.26
C VAL A 40 -11.57 -10.51 -12.31
N GLU A 41 -12.70 -10.59 -13.01
CA GLU A 41 -13.12 -9.59 -13.98
C GLU A 41 -13.38 -8.23 -13.33
N ILE A 42 -14.12 -8.20 -12.22
CA ILE A 42 -14.36 -6.97 -11.44
C ILE A 42 -13.02 -6.34 -10.99
N GLN A 43 -12.10 -7.14 -10.44
CA GLN A 43 -10.80 -6.62 -10.00
C GLN A 43 -9.92 -6.13 -11.16
N ARG A 44 -10.00 -6.80 -12.31
CA ARG A 44 -9.30 -6.38 -13.53
C ARG A 44 -9.78 -5.00 -14.01
N GLU A 45 -11.06 -4.68 -13.84
CA GLU A 45 -11.62 -3.37 -14.16
C GLU A 45 -11.28 -2.31 -13.08
N LEU A 46 -11.22 -2.73 -11.81
CA LEU A 46 -10.96 -1.85 -10.67
C LEU A 46 -9.51 -1.35 -10.64
N LEU A 47 -8.52 -2.21 -10.92
CA LEU A 47 -7.09 -1.89 -10.82
C LEU A 47 -6.69 -0.64 -11.64
N PRO A 48 -7.04 -0.52 -12.93
CA PRO A 48 -6.74 0.69 -13.71
C PRO A 48 -7.43 1.94 -13.16
N ALA A 49 -8.61 1.82 -12.56
CA ALA A 49 -9.31 2.94 -11.95
C ALA A 49 -8.57 3.43 -10.70
N LEU A 50 -8.09 2.51 -9.85
CA LEU A 50 -7.27 2.83 -8.69
C LEU A 50 -5.92 3.45 -9.08
N GLU A 51 -5.26 2.93 -10.13
CA GLU A 51 -4.01 3.51 -10.62
C GLU A 51 -4.19 4.95 -11.09
N ARG A 52 -5.28 5.27 -11.81
CA ARG A 52 -5.60 6.65 -12.20
C ARG A 52 -5.88 7.56 -11.01
N LEU A 53 -6.52 7.03 -9.95
CA LEU A 53 -6.74 7.79 -8.72
C LEU A 53 -5.42 8.09 -8.01
N LYS A 54 -4.55 7.07 -7.86
CA LYS A 54 -3.20 7.25 -7.30
C LYS A 54 -2.36 8.21 -8.13
N GLU A 55 -2.44 8.16 -9.46
CA GLU A 55 -1.72 9.09 -10.33
C GLU A 55 -2.18 10.53 -10.13
N ARG A 56 -3.50 10.77 -10.02
CA ARG A 56 -4.04 12.11 -9.75
C ARG A 56 -3.63 12.64 -8.38
N GLU A 57 -3.66 11.78 -7.37
CA GLU A 57 -3.20 12.12 -6.02
C GLU A 57 -1.71 12.46 -6.01
N LEU A 58 -0.88 11.63 -6.66
CA LEU A 58 0.55 11.90 -6.84
C LEU A 58 0.79 13.23 -7.57
N GLN A 59 0.03 13.49 -8.64
CA GLN A 59 0.10 14.76 -9.36
C GLN A 59 -0.30 15.95 -8.48
N ALA A 60 -1.33 15.81 -7.64
CA ALA A 60 -1.73 16.85 -6.70
C ALA A 60 -0.62 17.14 -5.68
N ASN A 61 -0.02 16.09 -5.10
CA ASN A 61 1.10 16.22 -4.17
C ASN A 61 2.31 16.89 -4.83
N PHE A 62 2.62 16.55 -6.10
CA PHE A 62 3.68 17.22 -6.85
C PHE A 62 3.42 18.72 -7.07
N GLN A 63 2.17 19.11 -7.30
CA GLN A 63 1.81 20.53 -7.42
C GLN A 63 1.94 21.26 -6.09
N GLU A 64 1.57 20.59 -4.99
CA GLU A 64 1.72 21.12 -3.64
C GLU A 64 3.19 21.34 -3.28
N TRP A 65 4.04 20.33 -3.47
CA TRP A 65 5.50 20.46 -3.27
C TRP A 65 6.12 21.55 -4.14
N LYS A 66 5.66 21.67 -5.39
CA LYS A 66 6.12 22.73 -6.27
C LYS A 66 5.76 24.11 -5.73
N LYS A 67 4.56 24.26 -5.16
CA LYS A 67 4.11 25.51 -4.54
C LYS A 67 4.91 25.85 -3.28
N GLU A 68 5.21 24.87 -2.43
CA GLU A 68 6.08 25.06 -1.26
C GLU A 68 7.48 25.54 -1.69
N LEU A 69 8.07 24.93 -2.71
CA LEU A 69 9.37 25.33 -3.26
C LEU A 69 9.35 26.72 -3.92
N GLU A 70 8.21 27.15 -4.48
CA GLU A 70 8.06 28.49 -5.06
C GLU A 70 7.87 29.57 -3.97
N ASP A 71 7.18 29.27 -2.87
CA ASP A 71 6.95 30.21 -1.76
C ASP A 71 8.25 30.50 -0.97
N ASP A 72 9.14 29.50 -0.86
CA ASP A 72 10.47 29.65 -0.24
C ASP A 72 11.46 30.48 -1.09
N ASN A 73 11.10 30.84 -2.33
CA ASN A 73 11.92 31.68 -3.21
C ASN A 73 11.60 33.18 -3.14
N GLU A 74 10.63 33.62 -2.32
CA GLU A 74 10.57 35.04 -1.97
C GLU A 74 11.65 35.33 -0.93
N PRO A 75 12.73 36.09 -1.27
CA PRO A 75 13.75 36.40 -0.30
C PRO A 75 13.07 37.14 0.86
N PRO A 76 13.18 36.64 2.11
CA PRO A 76 12.50 37.27 3.23
C PRO A 76 13.00 38.71 3.34
N ARG A 77 12.08 39.66 3.15
CA ARG A 77 12.32 41.11 3.30
C ARG A 77 12.49 41.43 4.78
N GLY A 78 13.59 40.97 5.38
CA GLY A 78 13.88 41.14 6.79
C GLY A 78 15.36 40.98 7.08
N SER A 79 15.95 41.98 7.75
CA SER A 79 17.36 42.16 8.12
C SER A 79 18.05 40.98 8.85
N TRP A 80 17.36 39.87 9.10
CA TRP A 80 17.89 38.66 9.73
C TRP A 80 18.88 37.90 8.81
N PHE A 81 18.74 38.03 7.48
CA PHE A 81 19.47 37.20 6.50
C PHE A 81 21.00 37.39 6.50
N ARG A 82 21.53 38.44 7.14
CA ARG A 82 22.98 38.68 7.27
C ARG A 82 23.71 37.66 8.15
N TRP A 83 23.01 36.98 9.06
CA TRP A 83 23.64 36.04 10.01
C TRP A 83 23.61 34.58 9.56
N TYR A 84 22.83 34.25 8.52
CA TYR A 84 22.65 32.87 8.03
C TYR A 84 23.70 32.44 7.00
N TYR A 85 24.19 33.36 6.15
CA TYR A 85 25.27 33.08 5.19
C TYR A 85 26.55 32.45 5.77
N PRO A 86 27.07 32.86 6.95
CA PRO A 86 28.22 32.17 7.54
C PRO A 86 27.89 30.74 8.00
N VAL A 87 26.63 30.44 8.34
CA VAL A 87 26.22 29.10 8.79
C VAL A 87 26.11 28.14 7.60
N ILE A 88 25.50 28.55 6.49
CA ILE A 88 25.43 27.71 5.27
C ILE A 88 26.83 27.42 4.74
N THR A 89 27.69 28.44 4.66
CA THR A 89 29.04 28.25 4.13
C THR A 89 29.85 27.29 5.00
N LEU A 90 29.68 27.32 6.33
CA LEU A 90 30.26 26.33 7.23
C LEU A 90 29.75 24.92 6.94
N ILE A 91 28.45 24.74 6.74
CA ILE A 91 27.83 23.43 6.44
C ILE A 91 28.36 22.88 5.10
N ILE A 92 28.44 23.71 4.05
CA ILE A 92 28.98 23.30 2.75
C ILE A 92 30.46 22.88 2.88
N VAL A 93 31.26 23.59 3.67
CA VAL A 93 32.66 23.23 3.92
C VAL A 93 32.78 21.92 4.69
N ILE A 94 31.91 21.66 5.69
CA ILE A 94 31.89 20.40 6.44
C ILE A 94 31.53 19.23 5.52
N ILE A 95 30.47 19.38 4.71
CA ILE A 95 30.05 18.33 3.77
C ILE A 95 31.14 18.07 2.72
N GLY A 96 31.76 19.13 2.17
CA GLY A 96 32.88 19.00 1.24
C GLY A 96 34.10 18.32 1.86
N SER A 97 34.40 18.62 3.12
CA SER A 97 35.49 17.99 3.87
C SER A 97 35.23 16.50 4.11
N LEU A 98 34.01 16.13 4.51
CA LEU A 98 33.61 14.73 4.70
C LEU A 98 33.68 13.93 3.39
N TYR A 99 33.19 14.52 2.29
CA TYR A 99 33.26 13.89 0.97
C TYR A 99 34.70 13.68 0.49
N PHE A 100 35.58 14.67 0.69
CA PHE A 100 36.98 14.58 0.31
C PHE A 100 37.73 13.52 1.13
N ASN A 101 37.44 13.42 2.43
CA ASN A 101 38.06 12.44 3.32
C ASN A 101 37.59 11.01 2.99
N TRP A 102 36.30 10.83 2.68
CA TRP A 102 35.75 9.55 2.23
C TRP A 102 36.38 9.10 0.90
N LYS A 103 36.59 10.02 -0.05
CA LYS A 103 37.24 9.70 -1.32
C LYS A 103 38.70 9.28 -1.15
N ASN A 104 39.47 9.96 -0.29
CA ASN A 104 40.89 9.62 -0.09
C ASN A 104 41.09 8.28 0.63
N ASN A 105 40.22 7.93 1.58
CA ASN A 105 40.37 6.74 2.39
C ASN A 105 39.94 5.44 1.69
N ASN A 106 39.33 5.53 0.50
CA ASN A 106 38.81 4.38 -0.26
C ASN A 106 39.63 4.05 -1.51
N THR A 107 40.92 4.42 -1.58
CA THR A 107 41.79 3.96 -2.67
C THR A 107 42.29 2.56 -2.34
N PRO A 108 41.83 1.48 -3.00
CA PRO A 108 42.33 0.14 -2.71
C PRO A 108 43.81 0.08 -3.11
N THR A 109 44.65 -0.25 -2.13
CA THR A 109 46.05 -0.59 -2.38
C THR A 109 46.06 -1.90 -3.16
N LEU A 110 46.40 -1.83 -4.45
CA LEU A 110 46.67 -3.03 -5.26
C LEU A 110 47.99 -3.63 -4.77
N THR A 111 47.87 -4.53 -3.79
CA THR A 111 48.99 -5.34 -3.30
C THR A 111 48.95 -6.70 -3.99
N GLY A 112 50.06 -7.04 -4.64
CA GLY A 112 50.55 -8.41 -4.65
C GLY A 112 50.12 -9.27 -5.84
N GLU A 113 50.92 -9.19 -6.89
CA GLU A 113 51.23 -10.29 -7.78
C GLU A 113 51.47 -11.60 -7.01
N SER A 114 50.61 -12.59 -7.25
CA SER A 114 50.79 -13.97 -6.79
C SER A 114 50.95 -14.85 -8.02
N GLU A 115 52.19 -15.27 -8.23
CA GLU A 115 52.62 -16.28 -9.19
C GLU A 115 51.92 -17.62 -8.86
N ILE A 116 51.16 -18.17 -9.82
CA ILE A 116 50.57 -19.52 -9.72
C ILE A 116 51.18 -20.37 -10.86
N PRO A 117 51.70 -21.57 -10.58
CA PRO A 117 52.34 -22.44 -11.57
C PRO A 117 51.34 -23.05 -12.57
N PRO A 118 51.79 -23.50 -13.75
CA PRO A 118 50.93 -24.03 -14.80
C PRO A 118 50.40 -25.44 -14.46
N PRO A 119 49.10 -25.71 -14.64
CA PRO A 119 48.57 -27.08 -14.73
C PRO A 119 48.61 -27.61 -16.17
N ASP A 120 48.87 -28.92 -16.25
CA ASP A 120 49.12 -29.70 -17.45
C ASP A 120 48.07 -29.61 -18.55
N THR A 121 48.57 -29.52 -19.78
CA THR A 121 47.85 -29.67 -21.03
C THR A 121 47.28 -31.09 -21.18
N THR A 122 46.00 -31.27 -20.85
CA THR A 122 45.22 -32.41 -21.35
C THR A 122 44.36 -31.94 -22.53
N SER A 123 44.78 -32.37 -23.72
CA SER A 123 44.11 -32.19 -24.99
C SER A 123 42.72 -32.83 -24.99
N ILE A 124 41.67 -32.02 -25.17
CA ILE A 124 40.34 -32.50 -25.55
C ILE A 124 40.12 -32.08 -27.01
N GLN A 125 40.11 -33.07 -27.91
CA GLN A 125 39.69 -32.91 -29.29
C GLN A 125 38.20 -32.56 -29.34
N VAL A 126 37.89 -31.40 -29.92
CA VAL A 126 36.53 -30.99 -30.27
C VAL A 126 36.21 -31.55 -31.67
N PRO A 127 35.12 -32.31 -31.86
CA PRO A 127 34.66 -32.73 -33.18
C PRO A 127 34.00 -31.56 -33.95
N PRO A 128 34.03 -31.59 -35.30
CA PRO A 128 33.59 -30.48 -36.14
C PRO A 128 32.07 -30.24 -36.13
N PRO A 129 31.62 -28.99 -36.38
CA PRO A 129 30.21 -28.61 -36.34
C PRO A 129 29.45 -29.18 -37.55
N ASN A 130 28.41 -29.95 -37.24
CA ASN A 130 27.46 -30.48 -38.21
C ASN A 130 26.57 -29.36 -38.73
N LYS A 131 26.68 -29.06 -40.03
CA LYS A 131 25.70 -28.28 -40.78
C LYS A 131 24.38 -29.06 -40.80
N SER A 132 23.32 -28.46 -40.28
CA SER A 132 21.97 -28.87 -40.63
C SER A 132 21.13 -27.63 -40.87
N ASP A 133 20.55 -27.64 -42.06
CA ASP A 133 19.72 -26.62 -42.67
C ASP A 133 18.55 -26.24 -41.77
N SER A 134 18.43 -24.95 -41.47
CA SER A 134 17.18 -24.40 -40.96
C SER A 134 16.49 -23.68 -42.10
N LEU A 135 15.40 -24.31 -42.56
CA LEU A 135 14.43 -23.78 -43.49
C LEU A 135 13.92 -22.42 -43.01
N ILE A 136 14.09 -21.41 -43.86
CA ILE A 136 13.41 -20.12 -43.75
C ILE A 136 11.94 -20.37 -44.09
N GLU A 137 11.11 -20.55 -43.06
CA GLU A 137 9.66 -20.46 -43.19
C GLU A 137 9.27 -18.98 -43.18
N LYS A 138 8.70 -18.53 -44.30
CA LYS A 138 8.24 -17.16 -44.54
C LYS A 138 7.12 -16.80 -43.57
N ASP A 139 7.39 -15.78 -42.77
CA ASP A 139 6.42 -15.02 -41.99
C ASP A 139 5.47 -14.23 -42.93
N PRO A 140 4.14 -14.46 -42.91
CA PRO A 140 3.18 -13.61 -43.59
C PRO A 140 2.87 -12.37 -42.74
N SER A 141 3.47 -11.24 -43.12
CA SER A 141 2.99 -9.86 -42.96
C SER A 141 1.86 -9.66 -41.94
N ILE A 142 2.23 -9.28 -40.73
CA ILE A 142 1.33 -8.63 -39.77
C ILE A 142 0.95 -7.25 -40.35
N ILE A 143 -0.23 -7.17 -40.95
CA ILE A 143 -0.85 -5.90 -41.34
C ILE A 143 -1.31 -5.21 -40.04
N PRO A 144 -0.87 -3.97 -39.74
CA PRO A 144 -1.39 -3.24 -38.59
C PRO A 144 -2.88 -2.97 -38.78
N PRO A 145 -3.75 -3.27 -37.79
CA PRO A 145 -5.17 -2.99 -37.92
C PRO A 145 -5.37 -1.48 -38.04
N LYS A 146 -5.92 -1.09 -39.20
CA LYS A 146 -6.33 0.26 -39.55
C LYS A 146 -7.43 0.69 -38.58
N ASN A 147 -7.05 1.50 -37.59
CA ASN A 147 -7.93 2.05 -36.57
C ASN A 147 -8.88 3.09 -37.19
N ASN A 148 -9.96 2.60 -37.79
CA ASN A 148 -11.12 3.38 -38.21
C ASN A 148 -12.28 3.07 -37.26
N SER A 149 -12.38 3.80 -36.16
CA SER A 149 -13.67 3.95 -35.47
C SER A 149 -13.80 5.34 -34.88
N LYS A 150 -14.17 6.31 -35.73
CA LYS A 150 -14.84 7.54 -35.31
C LYS A 150 -16.31 7.22 -35.05
N SER A 151 -16.58 6.61 -33.92
CA SER A 151 -17.91 6.69 -33.31
C SER A 151 -17.80 7.66 -32.13
N PRO A 152 -18.64 8.69 -32.02
CA PRO A 152 -18.63 9.56 -30.84
C PRO A 152 -18.83 8.69 -29.59
N PRO A 153 -18.07 8.94 -28.51
CA PRO A 153 -18.15 8.13 -27.30
C PRO A 153 -19.59 8.20 -26.79
N LYS A 154 -20.27 7.05 -26.76
CA LYS A 154 -21.54 6.92 -26.06
C LYS A 154 -21.28 7.33 -24.61
N THR A 155 -21.95 8.38 -24.18
CA THR A 155 -21.92 8.84 -22.79
C THR A 155 -22.50 7.73 -21.93
N ASN A 156 -21.64 6.90 -21.34
CA ASN A 156 -22.05 5.85 -20.42
C ASN A 156 -22.66 6.53 -19.20
N THR A 157 -23.99 6.55 -19.12
CA THR A 157 -24.73 6.84 -17.89
C THR A 157 -24.27 5.85 -16.84
N LEU A 158 -23.68 6.35 -15.76
CA LEU A 158 -23.27 5.55 -14.60
C LEU A 158 -24.50 4.75 -14.12
N SER A 159 -24.34 3.43 -13.91
CA SER A 159 -25.44 2.59 -13.39
C SER A 159 -25.85 3.09 -12.00
N LYS A 160 -27.13 2.89 -11.65
CA LYS A 160 -27.64 3.18 -10.29
C LYS A 160 -26.77 2.52 -9.22
N ASP A 161 -26.34 1.28 -9.47
CA ASP A 161 -25.51 0.49 -8.56
C ASP A 161 -24.14 1.15 -8.33
N SER A 162 -23.56 1.73 -9.38
CA SER A 162 -22.29 2.44 -9.29
C SER A 162 -22.42 3.72 -8.44
N LEU A 163 -23.55 4.42 -8.50
CA LEU A 163 -23.82 5.60 -7.67
C LEU A 163 -23.98 5.21 -6.20
N GLN A 164 -24.66 4.10 -5.91
CA GLN A 164 -24.80 3.59 -4.56
C GLN A 164 -23.45 3.21 -3.95
N ILE A 165 -22.59 2.49 -4.70
CA ILE A 165 -21.24 2.12 -4.25
C ILE A 165 -20.41 3.36 -3.91
N VAL A 166 -20.47 4.40 -4.75
CA VAL A 166 -19.75 5.67 -4.47
C VAL A 166 -20.29 6.36 -3.22
N ALA A 167 -21.62 6.38 -3.03
CA ALA A 167 -22.24 6.98 -1.84
C ALA A 167 -21.85 6.23 -0.55
N VAL A 168 -21.88 4.90 -0.57
CA VAL A 168 -21.45 4.05 0.55
C VAL A 168 -19.99 4.31 0.89
N ARG A 169 -19.12 4.37 -0.13
CA ARG A 169 -17.70 4.63 0.08
C ARG A 169 -17.47 5.99 0.71
N ASN A 170 -18.09 7.05 0.20
CA ASN A 170 -17.96 8.40 0.76
C ASN A 170 -18.42 8.46 2.21
N LEU A 171 -19.55 7.81 2.53
CA LEU A 171 -20.03 7.69 3.91
C LEU A 171 -19.00 7.01 4.81
N ALA A 172 -18.39 5.92 4.34
CA ALA A 172 -17.35 5.23 5.09
C ALA A 172 -16.10 6.11 5.29
N GLU A 173 -15.66 6.86 4.27
CA GLU A 173 -14.51 7.77 4.38
C GLU A 173 -14.75 8.86 5.42
N ASP A 174 -15.95 9.46 5.43
CA ASP A 174 -16.33 10.49 6.40
C ASP A 174 -16.31 9.94 7.84
N LEU A 175 -16.81 8.72 8.05
CA LEU A 175 -16.79 8.06 9.35
C LEU A 175 -15.35 7.70 9.77
N ILE A 176 -14.54 7.15 8.85
CA ILE A 176 -13.12 6.81 9.10
C ILE A 176 -12.29 8.06 9.39
N ALA A 177 -12.62 9.21 8.79
CA ALA A 177 -11.95 10.47 9.05
C ALA A 177 -12.08 10.88 10.53
N SER A 178 -13.19 10.53 11.18
CA SER A 178 -13.44 10.80 12.61
C SER A 178 -12.71 9.86 13.58
N ILE A 179 -12.13 8.75 13.10
CA ILE A 179 -11.34 7.85 13.94
C ILE A 179 -10.07 8.57 14.38
N ASP A 180 -9.87 8.61 15.71
CA ASP A 180 -8.69 9.14 16.37
C ASP A 180 -7.53 8.15 16.36
N LEU A 181 -6.31 8.67 16.47
CA LEU A 181 -5.11 7.84 16.63
C LEU A 181 -5.24 6.95 17.89
N PRO A 182 -4.95 5.64 17.79
CA PRO A 182 -5.03 4.73 18.94
C PRO A 182 -4.18 5.23 20.11
N LYS A 183 -4.81 5.45 21.25
CA LYS A 183 -4.12 5.93 22.46
C LYS A 183 -3.25 4.80 23.00
N VAL A 184 -1.96 5.06 23.24
CA VAL A 184 -1.12 4.16 24.02
C VAL A 184 -1.66 4.14 25.44
N SER A 185 -2.22 3.01 25.86
CA SER A 185 -2.55 2.79 27.26
C SER A 185 -1.27 2.94 28.07
N LYS A 186 -1.19 3.98 28.91
CA LYS A 186 -0.09 4.10 29.87
C LYS A 186 -0.16 2.90 30.78
N VAL A 187 0.77 1.95 30.61
CA VAL A 187 0.90 0.81 31.53
C VAL A 187 1.20 1.39 32.90
N ARG A 188 0.22 1.29 33.81
CA ARG A 188 0.30 1.88 35.15
C ARG A 188 1.43 1.20 35.93
N GLY A 189 2.53 1.92 36.15
CA GLY A 189 3.70 1.44 36.88
C GLY A 189 4.89 0.97 36.02
N GLY A 190 4.82 1.08 34.70
CA GLY A 190 6.00 0.85 33.84
C GLY A 190 7.03 1.95 34.02
N LYS A 191 8.26 1.59 34.41
CA LYS A 191 9.39 2.53 34.43
C LYS A 191 9.58 3.11 33.02
N GLU A 192 9.75 4.42 32.94
CA GLU A 192 10.12 5.16 31.74
C GLU A 192 11.44 4.64 31.19
N GLU A 193 11.42 3.68 30.26
CA GLU A 193 12.44 3.43 29.22
C GLU A 193 12.06 2.17 28.42
N ASP A 194 10.89 2.22 27.80
CA ASP A 194 10.53 1.23 26.80
C ASP A 194 11.08 1.74 25.46
N ALA A 195 12.19 1.18 24.97
CA ALA A 195 12.85 1.59 23.73
C ALA A 195 11.93 1.57 22.48
N TRP A 196 10.80 0.85 22.55
CA TRP A 196 9.77 0.84 21.51
C TRP A 196 8.84 2.07 21.50
N LYS A 197 8.89 2.91 22.56
CA LYS A 197 8.14 4.17 22.61
C LYS A 197 8.70 5.20 21.64
N THR A 198 10.01 5.22 21.39
CA THR A 198 10.61 6.23 20.50
C THR A 198 10.10 6.11 19.06
N PRO A 199 10.12 4.92 18.42
CA PRO A 199 9.63 4.76 17.06
C PRO A 199 8.11 4.94 16.95
N THR A 200 7.34 4.47 17.93
CA THR A 200 5.88 4.67 17.94
C THR A 200 5.52 6.13 18.18
N MET A 201 6.24 6.86 19.02
CA MET A 201 6.04 8.31 19.22
C MET A 201 6.46 9.12 17.99
N GLU A 202 7.53 8.74 17.31
CA GLU A 202 7.96 9.39 16.07
C GLU A 202 6.93 9.17 14.96
N ALA A 203 6.44 7.93 14.80
CA ALA A 203 5.35 7.62 13.88
C ALA A 203 4.06 8.38 14.25
N ASP A 204 3.67 8.42 15.53
CA ASP A 204 2.51 9.19 16.00
C ASP A 204 2.68 10.69 15.74
N THR A 205 3.90 11.21 15.83
CA THR A 205 4.22 12.61 15.51
C THR A 205 4.10 12.88 14.02
N ALA A 206 4.69 12.03 13.17
CA ALA A 206 4.54 12.10 11.72
C ALA A 206 3.06 12.00 11.31
N THR A 207 2.30 11.11 11.96
CA THR A 207 0.86 10.95 11.74
C THR A 207 0.07 12.23 12.05
N LYS A 208 0.38 12.90 13.16
CA LYS A 208 -0.25 14.20 13.51
C LYS A 208 0.11 15.31 12.51
N LEU A 209 1.29 15.23 11.93
CA LEU A 209 1.73 16.11 10.84
C LEU A 209 1.17 15.68 9.48
N LYS A 210 0.33 14.63 9.42
CA LYS A 210 -0.24 14.01 8.21
C LYS A 210 0.82 13.44 7.26
N ASP A 211 2.04 13.22 7.73
CA ASP A 211 3.11 12.55 7.01
C ASP A 211 2.99 11.03 7.21
N TYR A 212 1.99 10.45 6.54
CA TYR A 212 1.65 9.04 6.71
C TYR A 212 2.69 8.09 6.11
N GLU A 213 3.36 8.50 5.03
CA GLU A 213 4.43 7.71 4.40
C GLU A 213 5.60 7.53 5.36
N LYS A 214 6.07 8.62 5.98
CA LYS A 214 7.12 8.55 7.00
C LYS A 214 6.68 7.73 8.22
N ALA A 215 5.44 7.90 8.68
CA ALA A 215 4.91 7.11 9.80
C ALA A 215 4.93 5.60 9.49
N LEU A 216 4.53 5.21 8.28
CA LEU A 216 4.59 3.82 7.81
C LEU A 216 6.03 3.32 7.69
N GLU A 217 6.94 4.13 7.15
CA GLU A 217 8.37 3.80 7.06
C GLU A 217 8.96 3.50 8.45
N ILE A 218 8.72 4.38 9.43
CA ILE A 218 9.20 4.21 10.81
C ILE A 218 8.69 2.89 11.41
N LEU A 219 7.39 2.60 11.28
CA LEU A 219 6.81 1.39 11.87
C LEU A 219 7.27 0.11 11.18
N ASN A 220 7.39 0.10 9.85
CA ASN A 220 7.84 -1.07 9.09
C ASN A 220 9.32 -1.38 9.32
N ASN A 221 10.16 -0.36 9.54
CA ASN A 221 11.59 -0.54 9.78
C ASN A 221 11.94 -0.90 11.23
N THR A 222 11.01 -0.67 12.18
CA THR A 222 11.27 -0.85 13.63
C THR A 222 10.61 -2.10 14.24
N THR A 223 10.17 -3.03 13.39
CA THR A 223 9.32 -4.18 13.74
C THR A 223 9.79 -5.09 14.89
N PRO A 224 11.08 -5.40 15.15
CA PRO A 224 11.40 -6.47 16.11
C PRO A 224 11.12 -6.13 17.59
N ASN A 225 10.97 -4.86 17.96
CA ASN A 225 10.86 -4.44 19.37
C ASN A 225 9.50 -3.86 19.77
N ILE A 226 8.57 -3.64 18.84
CA ILE A 226 7.25 -3.08 19.16
C ILE A 226 6.29 -4.23 19.50
N PRO A 227 5.54 -4.18 20.61
CA PRO A 227 4.50 -5.15 20.88
C PRO A 227 3.52 -5.22 19.71
N LYS A 228 3.26 -6.44 19.21
CA LYS A 228 2.46 -6.66 17.99
C LYS A 228 1.12 -5.94 18.00
N ALA A 229 0.40 -6.00 19.12
CA ALA A 229 -0.87 -5.29 19.27
C ALA A 229 -0.75 -3.79 18.95
N HIS A 230 0.27 -3.11 19.50
CA HIS A 230 0.51 -1.69 19.28
C HIS A 230 1.00 -1.35 17.87
N LEU A 231 1.73 -2.27 17.25
CA LEU A 231 2.19 -2.12 15.87
C LEU A 231 1.00 -2.22 14.91
N TYR A 232 0.23 -3.30 15.02
CA TYR A 232 -0.85 -3.60 14.09
C TYR A 232 -2.02 -2.62 14.22
N SER A 233 -2.36 -2.15 15.42
CA SER A 233 -3.38 -1.12 15.59
C SER A 233 -3.01 0.19 14.87
N ARG A 234 -1.72 0.57 14.92
CA ARG A 234 -1.20 1.77 14.23
C ARG A 234 -1.10 1.61 12.73
N LEU A 235 -0.61 0.45 12.28
CA LEU A 235 -0.57 0.15 10.84
C LEU A 235 -1.97 0.19 10.25
N ALA A 236 -2.96 -0.41 10.92
CA ALA A 236 -4.33 -0.36 10.46
C ALA A 236 -4.87 1.08 10.36
N PHE A 237 -4.62 1.89 11.39
CA PHE A 237 -4.98 3.31 11.37
C PHE A 237 -4.30 4.05 10.20
N LEU A 238 -2.99 3.89 10.02
CA LEU A 238 -2.24 4.57 8.96
C LEU A 238 -2.70 4.15 7.56
N TYR A 239 -2.89 2.85 7.32
CA TYR A 239 -3.42 2.35 6.07
C TYR A 239 -4.83 2.87 5.79
N SER A 240 -5.66 3.04 6.83
CA SER A 240 -6.98 3.68 6.65
C SER A 240 -6.86 5.14 6.21
N LYS A 241 -5.87 5.90 6.74
CA LYS A 241 -5.64 7.30 6.34
C LYS A 241 -5.02 7.43 4.94
N THR A 242 -4.31 6.43 4.45
CA THR A 242 -3.84 6.33 3.06
C THR A 242 -4.82 5.61 2.13
N LYS A 243 -6.05 5.34 2.60
CA LYS A 243 -7.14 4.69 1.87
C LYS A 243 -6.82 3.27 1.37
N ASP A 244 -5.80 2.62 1.92
CA ASP A 244 -5.48 1.21 1.71
C ASP A 244 -6.27 0.35 2.71
N TYR A 245 -7.60 0.37 2.56
CA TYR A 245 -8.51 -0.27 3.52
C TYR A 245 -8.31 -1.78 3.61
N GLU A 246 -7.84 -2.44 2.55
CA GLU A 246 -7.53 -3.87 2.56
C GLU A 246 -6.36 -4.19 3.49
N THR A 247 -5.26 -3.44 3.37
CA THR A 247 -4.12 -3.62 4.27
C THR A 247 -4.46 -3.17 5.69
N ALA A 248 -5.35 -2.18 5.83
CA ALA A 248 -5.90 -1.80 7.12
C ALA A 248 -6.67 -2.95 7.78
N ILE A 249 -7.59 -3.60 7.06
CA ILE A 249 -8.35 -4.78 7.52
C ILE A 249 -7.41 -5.91 7.94
N LEU A 250 -6.40 -6.23 7.12
CA LEU A 250 -5.44 -7.30 7.44
C LEU A 250 -4.64 -6.99 8.71
N SER A 251 -4.11 -5.77 8.82
CA SER A 251 -3.42 -5.30 10.03
C SER A 251 -4.33 -5.38 11.25
N TYR A 252 -5.60 -5.01 11.09
CA TYR A 252 -6.57 -5.04 12.16
C TYR A 252 -6.92 -6.47 12.62
N LYS A 253 -7.04 -7.41 11.68
CA LYS A 253 -7.21 -8.84 11.99
C LYS A 253 -6.04 -9.38 12.79
N GLU A 254 -4.80 -8.97 12.50
CA GLU A 254 -3.64 -9.33 13.32
C GLU A 254 -3.69 -8.68 14.71
N TYR A 255 -4.12 -7.42 14.81
CA TYR A 255 -4.33 -6.76 16.10
C TYR A 255 -5.33 -7.50 16.99
N MET A 256 -6.47 -7.95 16.44
CA MET A 256 -7.49 -8.69 17.18
C MET A 256 -7.03 -10.08 17.67
N LYS A 257 -5.94 -10.64 17.14
CA LYS A 257 -5.35 -11.87 17.68
C LYS A 257 -4.56 -11.63 18.96
N GLU A 258 -4.08 -10.40 19.16
CA GLU A 258 -3.18 -10.01 20.25
C GLU A 258 -3.93 -9.27 21.37
N ASP A 259 -5.02 -8.55 21.05
CA ASP A 259 -5.86 -7.83 22.00
C ASP A 259 -7.23 -8.51 22.18
N PHE A 260 -7.68 -8.61 23.42
CA PHE A 260 -8.91 -9.31 23.80
C PHE A 260 -10.13 -8.38 23.89
N ASP A 261 -9.97 -7.05 23.85
CA ASP A 261 -11.11 -6.12 23.90
C ASP A 261 -11.75 -5.91 22.52
N VAL A 262 -12.32 -7.01 22.00
CA VAL A 262 -13.00 -7.11 20.69
C VAL A 262 -14.12 -6.06 20.53
N THR A 263 -14.70 -5.62 21.64
CA THR A 263 -15.83 -4.69 21.67
C THR A 263 -15.46 -3.31 21.10
N LYS A 264 -14.25 -2.81 21.39
CA LYS A 264 -13.83 -1.51 20.83
C LYS A 264 -13.48 -1.63 19.36
N THR A 265 -13.04 -2.81 18.94
CA THR A 265 -12.40 -2.99 17.66
C THR A 265 -13.39 -3.27 16.53
N ASN A 266 -14.53 -3.87 16.86
CA ASN A 266 -15.57 -4.19 15.87
C ASN A 266 -16.04 -2.97 15.06
N TRP A 267 -16.13 -1.79 15.67
CA TRP A 267 -16.62 -0.60 14.96
C TRP A 267 -15.67 -0.14 13.86
N GLU A 268 -14.38 0.03 14.17
CA GLU A 268 -13.38 0.44 13.17
C GLU A 268 -13.28 -0.59 12.04
N LEU A 269 -13.32 -1.88 12.37
CA LEU A 269 -13.29 -2.95 11.39
C LEU A 269 -14.52 -2.91 10.45
N ALA A 270 -15.72 -2.69 11.01
CA ALA A 270 -16.93 -2.52 10.20
C ALA A 270 -16.79 -1.33 9.23
N LEU A 271 -16.24 -0.21 9.69
CA LEU A 271 -16.00 0.94 8.82
C LEU A 271 -15.01 0.64 7.69
N TYR A 272 -13.93 -0.11 7.98
CA TYR A 272 -13.00 -0.52 6.93
C TYR A 272 -13.64 -1.47 5.92
N TYR A 273 -14.49 -2.41 6.36
CA TYR A 273 -15.28 -3.25 5.46
C TYR A 273 -16.21 -2.41 4.57
N LEU A 274 -16.88 -1.42 5.15
CA LEU A 274 -17.75 -0.52 4.42
C LEU A 274 -16.99 0.32 3.37
N ALA A 275 -15.78 0.78 3.69
CA ALA A 275 -14.94 1.52 2.76
C ALA A 275 -14.43 0.69 1.56
N SER A 276 -14.43 -0.64 1.72
CA SER A 276 -14.13 -1.63 0.69
C SER A 276 -15.39 -2.29 0.11
N TYR A 277 -16.58 -1.72 0.32
CA TYR A 277 -17.83 -2.21 -0.27
C TYR A 277 -17.77 -2.25 -1.82
N PRO A 278 -18.38 -3.26 -2.49
CA PRO A 278 -19.17 -4.37 -1.94
C PRO A 278 -18.35 -5.58 -1.50
N TYR A 279 -17.02 -5.50 -1.51
CA TYR A 279 -16.16 -6.67 -1.36
C TYR A 279 -16.36 -7.40 -0.03
N TYR A 280 -16.44 -6.64 1.07
CA TYR A 280 -16.64 -7.16 2.42
C TYR A 280 -18.06 -6.89 2.94
N GLU A 281 -19.07 -6.87 2.05
CA GLU A 281 -20.46 -6.62 2.44
C GLU A 281 -20.94 -7.59 3.52
N LYS A 282 -20.62 -8.87 3.36
CA LYS A 282 -21.03 -9.91 4.31
C LYS A 282 -20.39 -9.69 5.68
N GLU A 283 -19.06 -9.52 5.73
CA GLU A 283 -18.31 -9.30 6.97
C GLU A 283 -18.70 -7.98 7.63
N PHE A 284 -19.03 -6.96 6.84
CA PHE A 284 -19.59 -5.71 7.33
C PHE A 284 -20.87 -5.96 8.12
N TRP A 285 -21.87 -6.62 7.52
CA TRP A 285 -23.15 -6.87 8.18
C TRP A 285 -23.01 -7.80 9.38
N GLU A 286 -22.18 -8.84 9.29
CA GLU A 286 -21.87 -9.70 10.44
C GLU A 286 -21.26 -8.90 11.60
N THR A 287 -20.38 -7.94 11.31
CA THR A 287 -19.74 -7.10 12.34
C THR A 287 -20.74 -6.11 12.95
N ILE A 288 -21.58 -5.47 12.13
CA ILE A 288 -22.68 -4.61 12.61
C ILE A 288 -23.64 -5.39 13.51
N ASP A 289 -23.97 -6.62 13.15
CA ASP A 289 -24.82 -7.48 13.97
C ASP A 289 -24.22 -7.79 15.32
N LEU A 290 -22.91 -8.03 15.38
CA LEU A 290 -22.23 -8.23 16.65
C LEU A 290 -22.30 -6.99 17.55
N ILE A 291 -22.18 -5.80 16.97
CA ILE A 291 -22.31 -4.53 17.69
C ILE A 291 -23.74 -4.35 18.22
N LEU A 292 -24.75 -4.56 17.37
CA LEU A 292 -26.16 -4.38 17.71
C LEU A 292 -26.72 -5.47 18.64
N ARG A 293 -26.05 -6.62 18.78
CA ARG A 293 -26.45 -7.65 19.76
C ARG A 293 -26.12 -7.28 21.20
N VAL A 294 -25.25 -6.30 21.41
CA VAL A 294 -24.79 -5.88 22.74
C VAL A 294 -25.32 -4.46 23.02
N PRO A 295 -26.43 -4.30 23.77
CA PRO A 295 -27.04 -2.97 23.99
C PRO A 295 -26.12 -1.94 24.66
N ASN A 296 -25.12 -2.41 25.42
CA ASN A 296 -24.12 -1.55 26.07
C ASN A 296 -22.83 -1.40 25.26
N HIS A 297 -22.83 -1.78 23.96
CA HIS A 297 -21.69 -1.58 23.09
C HIS A 297 -21.42 -0.08 22.93
N PRO A 298 -20.16 0.40 23.02
CA PRO A 298 -19.85 1.83 22.90
C PRO A 298 -20.38 2.48 21.62
N HIS A 299 -20.44 1.69 20.54
CA HIS A 299 -20.89 2.11 19.21
C HIS A 299 -22.27 1.57 18.80
N TYR A 300 -23.11 1.15 19.75
CA TYR A 300 -24.45 0.64 19.44
C TYR A 300 -25.29 1.67 18.64
N ALA A 301 -25.36 2.91 19.15
CA ALA A 301 -26.14 3.97 18.53
C ALA A 301 -25.56 4.40 17.16
N ASP A 302 -24.24 4.40 17.03
CA ASP A 302 -23.56 4.72 15.76
C ASP A 302 -23.90 3.66 14.69
N ALA A 303 -23.95 2.38 15.08
CA ALA A 303 -24.32 1.29 14.19
C ALA A 303 -25.78 1.36 13.75
N GLU A 304 -26.73 1.66 14.64
CA GLU A 304 -28.14 1.86 14.27
C GLU A 304 -28.32 3.02 13.29
N LYS A 305 -27.61 4.12 13.52
CA LYS A 305 -27.61 5.29 12.63
C LYS A 305 -27.06 4.93 11.26
N LEU A 306 -25.92 4.24 11.21
CA LEU A 306 -25.28 3.81 9.97
C LEU A 306 -26.18 2.89 9.15
N VAL A 307 -26.85 1.91 9.78
CA VAL A 307 -27.82 1.03 9.10
C VAL A 307 -28.95 1.85 8.45
N SER A 308 -29.47 2.85 9.17
CA SER A 308 -30.53 3.71 8.66
C SER A 308 -30.06 4.53 7.44
N GLU A 309 -28.86 5.11 7.51
CA GLU A 309 -28.25 5.87 6.41
C GLU A 309 -28.00 4.97 5.17
N LEU A 310 -27.58 3.72 5.37
CA LEU A 310 -27.39 2.76 4.27
C LEU A 310 -28.71 2.38 3.59
N GLN A 311 -29.79 2.20 4.37
CA GLN A 311 -31.13 1.96 3.84
C GLN A 311 -31.65 3.13 2.99
N GLU A 312 -31.35 4.37 3.38
CA GLU A 312 -31.68 5.56 2.58
C GLU A 312 -30.93 5.60 1.25
N ILE A 313 -29.70 5.10 1.21
CA ILE A 313 -28.91 4.92 -0.03
C ILE A 313 -29.44 3.74 -0.88
N GLY A 314 -30.31 2.91 -0.31
CA GLY A 314 -30.86 1.70 -0.93
C GLY A 314 -29.92 0.50 -0.86
N ILE A 315 -29.08 0.46 0.17
CA ILE A 315 -28.34 -0.74 0.57
C ILE A 315 -29.15 -1.42 1.66
N GLU A 316 -29.56 -2.66 1.39
CA GLU A 316 -30.34 -3.48 2.31
C GLU A 316 -29.42 -4.51 2.98
N ARG A 317 -29.90 -5.05 4.10
CA ARG A 317 -29.23 -6.07 4.90
C ARG A 317 -29.72 -7.47 4.53
#